data_AF-A0A645BQG5-F1
#
_entry.id   AF-A0A645BQG5-F1
#
_cell.length_a   1.000
_cell.length_b   1.000
_cell.length_c   1.000
_cell.angle_alpha   90.00
_cell.angle_beta   90.00
_cell.angle_gamma   90.00
#
_symmetry.space_group_name_H-M   'P 1'
#
loop_
_entity.id
_entity.type
_entity.pdbx_description
1 polymer ?
#
loop_
_entity_poly.entity_id
_entity_poly.type
_entity_poly.pdbx_seq_one_letter_code
_entity_poly.pdbx_strand_id
1 'polypeptide(L)'
;MIIKKIKYLCKLSIDSLSKKFSLSKFNQELGVICHFLCDFFCVPHSQRWEFKHSMKKHMAYEKELTLVAKETNLSRFKGDIITHSSVEDFFFDLYNQYVNELDHKNDLLFSSVVCNSVVNYILENIIKNSLESNKLLICI
;
A
#
# COMPACT_ATOMS: atom_id res chain seq x y z
N MET A 1 -11.87 -3.11 3.64
CA MET A 1 -12.03 -3.29 2.17
C MET A 1 -10.68 -3.61 1.51
N ILE A 2 -9.64 -2.78 1.69
CA ILE A 2 -8.32 -2.96 1.07
C ILE A 2 -7.60 -4.25 1.46
N ILE A 3 -7.58 -4.61 2.74
CA ILE A 3 -6.96 -5.87 3.20
C ILE A 3 -7.51 -7.09 2.43
N LYS A 4 -8.82 -7.14 2.18
CA LYS A 4 -9.44 -8.22 1.39
C LYS A 4 -8.92 -8.23 -0.05
N LYS A 5 -8.69 -7.06 -0.65
CA LYS A 5 -8.14 -6.92 -2.01
C LYS A 5 -6.68 -7.37 -2.06
N ILE A 6 -5.86 -6.96 -1.08
CA ILE A 6 -4.47 -7.43 -0.93
C ILE A 6 -4.45 -8.96 -0.82
N LYS A 7 -5.20 -9.52 0.13
CA LYS A 7 -5.31 -10.97 0.34
C LYS A 7 -5.83 -11.72 -0.89
N TYR A 8 -6.69 -11.11 -1.69
CA TYR A 8 -7.15 -11.69 -2.94
C TYR A 8 -6.04 -11.74 -3.99
N LEU A 9 -5.30 -10.64 -4.20
CA LEU A 9 -4.20 -10.59 -5.17
C LEU A 9 -3.06 -11.52 -4.78
N CYS A 10 -2.72 -11.63 -3.49
CA CYS A 10 -1.70 -12.56 -2.98
C CYS A 10 -2.01 -14.04 -3.24
N LYS A 11 -3.26 -14.40 -3.55
CA LYS A 11 -3.66 -15.80 -3.87
C LYS A 11 -3.50 -16.15 -5.34
N LEU A 12 -3.19 -15.18 -6.19
CA LEU A 12 -3.07 -15.42 -7.63
C LEU A 12 -1.69 -16.02 -7.95
N SER A 13 -1.63 -16.82 -9.00
CA SER A 13 -0.41 -17.10 -9.78
C SER A 13 -0.40 -16.24 -11.05
N ILE A 14 0.74 -16.18 -11.76
CA ILE A 14 0.91 -15.48 -13.05
C ILE A 14 -0.14 -15.96 -14.06
N ASP A 15 -0.41 -17.25 -14.13
CA ASP A 15 -1.42 -17.83 -15.04
C ASP A 15 -2.84 -17.38 -14.68
N SER A 16 -3.18 -17.40 -13.40
CA SER A 16 -4.50 -16.95 -12.96
C SER A 16 -4.66 -15.43 -13.10
N LEU A 17 -3.56 -14.69 -12.93
CA LEU A 17 -3.50 -13.24 -13.09
C LEU A 17 -3.75 -12.87 -14.54
N SER A 18 -3.04 -13.47 -15.49
CA SER A 18 -3.18 -13.20 -16.92
C SER A 18 -4.57 -13.56 -17.48
N LYS A 19 -5.20 -14.60 -16.93
CA LYS A 19 -6.59 -14.96 -17.27
C LYS A 19 -7.64 -13.98 -16.74
N LYS A 20 -7.39 -13.36 -15.59
CA LYS A 20 -8.35 -12.50 -14.90
C LYS A 20 -8.14 -11.01 -15.17
N PHE A 21 -6.92 -10.61 -15.49
CA PHE A 21 -6.52 -9.20 -15.59
C PHE A 21 -5.67 -8.97 -16.84
N SER A 22 -5.97 -7.88 -17.54
CA SER A 22 -4.96 -7.23 -18.37
C SER A 22 -3.91 -6.57 -17.48
N LEU A 23 -2.70 -6.33 -18.02
CA LEU A 23 -1.65 -5.62 -17.29
C LEU A 23 -2.13 -4.25 -16.79
N SER A 24 -2.84 -3.50 -17.63
CA SER A 24 -3.43 -2.21 -17.26
C SER A 24 -4.41 -2.34 -16.10
N LYS A 25 -5.31 -3.34 -16.14
CA LYS A 25 -6.28 -3.56 -15.07
C LYS A 25 -5.59 -3.95 -13.77
N PHE A 26 -4.57 -4.81 -13.81
CA PHE A 26 -3.80 -5.17 -12.62
C PHE A 26 -3.09 -3.96 -12.01
N ASN A 27 -2.44 -3.12 -12.83
CA ASN A 27 -1.82 -1.89 -12.36
C ASN A 27 -2.84 -0.92 -11.74
N GLN A 28 -4.05 -0.84 -12.29
CA GLN A 28 -5.13 -0.06 -11.69
C GLN A 28 -5.52 -0.59 -10.30
N GLU A 29 -5.61 -1.91 -10.13
CA GLU A 29 -5.92 -2.51 -8.83
C GLU A 29 -4.82 -2.21 -7.79
N LEU A 30 -3.54 -2.25 -8.19
CA LEU A 30 -2.43 -1.83 -7.33
C LEU A 30 -2.51 -0.34 -6.99
N GLY A 31 -2.79 0.52 -7.98
CA GLY A 31 -2.95 1.96 -7.77
C GLY A 31 -4.09 2.30 -6.81
N VAL A 32 -5.21 1.58 -6.89
CA VAL A 32 -6.31 1.71 -5.92
C VAL A 32 -5.83 1.33 -4.52
N ILE A 33 -5.10 0.22 -4.36
CA ILE A 33 -4.54 -0.15 -3.06
C ILE A 33 -3.64 0.96 -2.52
N CYS A 34 -2.70 1.45 -3.32
CA CYS A 34 -1.77 2.52 -2.90
C CYS A 34 -2.50 3.81 -2.52
N HIS A 35 -3.51 4.24 -3.29
CA HIS A 35 -4.29 5.43 -2.98
C HIS A 35 -4.92 5.36 -1.57
N PHE A 36 -5.60 4.26 -1.26
CA PHE A 36 -6.20 4.08 0.07
C PHE A 36 -5.16 3.96 1.19
N LEU A 37 -3.97 3.41 0.90
CA LEU A 37 -2.88 3.37 1.88
C LEU A 37 -2.30 4.75 2.14
N CYS A 38 -2.11 5.58 1.10
CA CYS A 38 -1.71 6.97 1.25
C CYS A 38 -2.73 7.74 2.09
N ASP A 39 -4.03 7.59 1.81
CA ASP A 39 -5.07 8.23 2.61
C ASP A 39 -5.00 7.76 4.07
N PHE A 40 -4.80 6.46 4.33
CA PHE A 40 -4.70 5.95 5.70
C PHE A 40 -3.52 6.54 6.49
N PHE A 41 -2.39 6.81 5.85
CA PHE A 41 -1.18 7.43 6.42
C PHE A 41 -1.06 8.93 6.13
N CYS A 42 -2.19 9.62 5.98
CA CYS A 42 -2.25 11.05 5.78
C CYS A 42 -2.97 11.71 6.98
N VAL A 43 -2.40 12.78 7.54
CA VAL A 43 -2.91 13.38 8.79
C VAL A 43 -4.40 13.73 8.74
N PRO A 44 -4.92 14.39 7.69
CA PRO A 44 -6.33 14.74 7.61
C PRO A 44 -7.26 13.52 7.70
N HIS A 45 -6.87 12.41 7.08
CA HIS A 45 -7.65 11.17 7.04
C HIS A 45 -7.51 10.36 8.33
N SER A 46 -6.29 10.22 8.85
CA SER A 46 -6.00 9.56 10.14
C SER A 46 -6.77 10.24 11.29
N GLN A 47 -6.83 11.58 11.28
CA GLN A 47 -7.54 12.37 12.28
C GLN A 47 -9.02 12.65 11.91
N ARG A 48 -9.52 12.10 10.80
CA ARG A 48 -10.92 12.21 10.36
C ARG A 48 -11.42 13.66 10.19
N TRP A 49 -10.60 14.52 9.60
CA TRP A 49 -10.96 15.91 9.28
C TRP A 49 -12.04 16.03 8.20
N GLU A 50 -12.43 14.90 7.58
CA GLU A 50 -13.57 14.75 6.67
C GLU A 50 -14.92 15.11 7.34
N PHE A 51 -14.98 15.04 8.68
CA PHE A 51 -16.18 15.32 9.47
C PHE A 51 -15.98 16.61 10.31
N LYS A 52 -17.06 17.35 10.57
CA LYS A 52 -17.11 18.51 11.52
C LYS A 52 -16.35 19.77 11.08
N HIS A 53 -16.74 20.36 9.93
CA HIS A 53 -16.28 21.69 9.45
C HIS A 53 -14.76 21.84 9.19
N SER A 54 -13.99 20.76 9.23
CA SER A 54 -12.53 20.77 9.08
C SER A 54 -12.04 20.57 7.63
N MET A 55 -12.97 20.47 6.66
CA MET A 55 -12.64 20.31 5.23
C MET A 55 -11.72 21.40 4.68
N LYS A 56 -11.85 22.66 5.13
CA LYS A 56 -10.94 23.73 4.71
C LYS A 56 -9.49 23.45 5.15
N LYS A 57 -9.33 22.95 6.38
CA LYS A 57 -8.02 22.58 6.94
C LYS A 57 -7.44 21.36 6.22
N HIS A 58 -8.29 20.37 5.92
CA HIS A 58 -7.94 19.19 5.11
C HIS A 58 -7.34 19.61 3.78
N MET A 59 -8.07 20.41 3.00
CA MET A 59 -7.62 20.84 1.67
C MET A 59 -6.35 21.69 1.73
N ALA A 60 -6.22 22.57 2.74
CA ALA A 60 -5.01 23.37 2.93
C ALA A 60 -3.79 22.47 3.21
N TYR A 61 -3.95 21.49 4.10
CA TYR A 61 -2.90 20.55 4.45
C TYR A 61 -2.43 19.72 3.25
N GLU A 62 -3.36 19.14 2.46
CA GLU A 62 -3.01 18.36 1.27
C GLU A 62 -2.34 19.21 0.17
N LYS A 63 -2.71 20.49 0.08
CA LYS A 63 -2.03 21.43 -0.83
C LYS A 63 -0.59 21.67 -0.40
N GLU A 64 -0.33 21.84 0.89
CA GLU A 64 1.02 21.95 1.45
C GLU A 64 1.82 20.66 1.28
N LEU A 65 1.19 19.50 1.57
CA LEU A 65 1.77 18.17 1.36
C LEU A 65 2.26 18.01 -0.08
N THR A 66 1.46 18.46 -1.05
CA THR A 66 1.82 18.42 -2.48
C THR A 66 3.08 19.24 -2.79
N LEU A 67 3.30 20.36 -2.10
CA LEU A 67 4.53 21.16 -2.27
C LEU A 67 5.72 20.42 -1.67
N VAL A 68 5.59 19.90 -0.45
CA VAL A 68 6.63 19.11 0.23
C VAL A 68 7.01 17.87 -0.59
N ALA A 69 6.02 17.21 -1.20
CA ALA A 69 6.23 16.02 -2.03
C ALA A 69 7.10 16.31 -3.26
N LYS A 70 6.95 17.48 -3.90
CA LYS A 70 7.76 17.88 -5.06
C LYS A 70 9.23 18.09 -4.73
N GLU A 71 9.53 18.46 -3.49
CA GLU A 71 10.89 18.71 -3.00
C GLU A 71 11.50 17.46 -2.34
N THR A 72 10.68 16.44 -2.06
CA THR A 72 11.11 15.22 -1.38
C THR A 72 11.53 14.17 -2.40
N ASN A 73 12.74 13.62 -2.23
CA ASN A 73 13.19 12.48 -3.02
C ASN A 73 12.58 11.17 -2.49
N LEU A 74 11.36 10.85 -2.94
CA LEU A 74 10.62 9.66 -2.53
C LEU A 74 11.33 8.34 -2.88
N SER A 75 12.22 8.32 -3.87
CA SER A 75 12.97 7.10 -4.25
C SER A 75 13.89 6.58 -3.15
N ARG A 76 14.19 7.40 -2.15
CA ARG A 76 14.97 7.01 -0.97
C ARG A 76 14.17 6.19 0.04
N PHE A 77 12.85 6.25 -0.02
CA PHE A 77 11.97 5.51 0.88
C PHE A 77 11.80 4.09 0.37
N LYS A 78 12.38 3.15 1.10
CA LYS A 78 12.28 1.72 0.79
C LYS A 78 11.09 1.13 1.52
N GLY A 79 10.46 0.13 0.92
CA GLY A 79 9.48 -0.69 1.62
C GLY A 79 10.17 -1.61 2.61
N ASP A 80 9.48 -1.92 3.69
CA ASP A 80 9.82 -2.99 4.62
C ASP A 80 9.33 -4.35 4.12
N ILE A 81 10.01 -5.41 4.56
CA ILE A 81 9.59 -6.79 4.32
C ILE A 81 8.46 -7.12 5.30
N ILE A 82 7.33 -7.57 4.77
CA ILE A 82 6.21 -8.04 5.60
C ILE A 82 6.52 -9.47 6.09
N THR A 83 7.17 -9.57 7.25
CA THR A 83 7.50 -10.84 7.92
C THR A 83 6.47 -11.28 8.96
N HIS A 84 5.44 -10.44 9.19
CA HIS A 84 4.43 -10.64 10.22
C HIS A 84 3.52 -11.83 9.89
N SER A 85 2.84 -12.37 10.90
CA SER A 85 1.83 -13.43 10.74
C SER A 85 0.69 -13.02 9.80
N SER A 86 0.40 -11.73 9.73
CA SER A 86 -0.62 -11.18 8.84
C SER A 86 -0.29 -9.76 8.37
N VAL A 87 -0.91 -9.34 7.27
CA VAL A 87 -0.82 -7.96 6.77
C VAL A 87 -1.45 -6.98 7.77
N GLU A 88 -2.44 -7.43 8.54
CA GLU A 88 -3.07 -6.63 9.59
C GLU A 88 -2.11 -6.28 10.72
N ASP A 89 -1.32 -7.24 11.19
CA ASP A 89 -0.33 -7.02 12.25
C ASP A 89 0.72 -6.00 11.78
N PHE A 90 1.19 -6.15 10.54
CA PHE A 90 2.10 -5.19 9.91
C PHE A 90 1.51 -3.76 9.87
N PHE A 91 0.24 -3.61 9.48
CA PHE A 91 -0.40 -2.29 9.46
C PHE A 91 -0.59 -1.71 10.86
N PHE A 92 -0.89 -2.54 11.85
CA PHE A 92 -1.04 -2.10 13.22
C PHE A 92 0.29 -1.53 13.77
N ASP A 93 1.39 -2.26 13.58
CA ASP A 93 2.71 -1.83 14.05
C ASP A 93 3.20 -0.59 13.30
N LEU A 94 2.95 -0.52 11.99
CA LEU A 94 3.32 0.63 11.17
C LEU A 94 2.49 1.87 11.55
N TYR A 95 1.20 1.71 11.85
CA TYR A 95 0.35 2.81 12.32
C TYR A 95 0.77 3.33 13.69
N ASN A 96 1.11 2.44 14.63
CA ASN A 96 1.60 2.84 15.95
C ASN A 96 2.90 3.66 15.87
N GLN A 97 3.74 3.40 14.86
CA GLN A 97 4.92 4.21 14.59
C GLN A 97 4.54 5.57 13.97
N TYR A 98 3.64 5.56 12.99
CA TYR A 98 3.18 6.77 12.29
C TYR A 98 2.63 7.83 13.24
N VAL A 99 1.78 7.45 14.20
CA VAL A 99 1.10 8.41 15.09
C VAL A 99 2.02 9.15 16.06
N ASN A 100 3.28 8.76 16.18
CA ASN A 100 4.25 9.46 17.03
C ASN A 100 4.63 10.84 16.48
N GLU A 101 4.54 11.05 15.17
CA GLU A 101 4.84 12.32 14.52
C GLU A 101 3.87 12.57 13.37
N LEU A 102 3.04 13.60 13.47
CA LEU A 102 1.98 13.87 12.49
C LEU A 102 2.32 15.11 11.68
N ASP A 103 3.13 14.93 10.63
CA ASP A 103 3.55 15.99 9.71
C ASP A 103 3.65 15.51 8.26
N HIS A 104 3.87 16.46 7.34
CA HIS A 104 3.90 16.17 5.90
C HIS A 104 5.02 15.21 5.50
N LYS A 105 6.18 15.26 6.17
CA LYS A 105 7.31 14.38 5.83
C LYS A 105 7.03 12.96 6.27
N ASN A 106 6.41 12.80 7.45
CA ASN A 106 6.04 11.52 7.98
C ASN A 106 4.91 10.89 7.15
N ASP A 107 3.94 11.68 6.69
CA ASP A 107 2.92 11.24 5.72
C ASP A 107 3.57 10.65 4.46
N LEU A 108 4.54 11.36 3.86
CA LEU A 108 5.25 10.87 2.66
C LEU A 108 6.09 9.63 2.93
N LEU A 109 6.78 9.58 4.08
CA LEU A 109 7.60 8.43 4.48
C LEU A 109 6.73 7.19 4.63
N PHE A 110 5.72 7.24 5.51
CA PHE A 110 4.89 6.09 5.83
C PHE A 110 4.03 5.65 4.65
N SER A 111 3.48 6.59 3.86
CA SER A 111 2.77 6.27 2.62
C SER A 111 3.67 5.54 1.62
N SER A 112 4.92 5.97 1.47
CA SER A 112 5.86 5.34 0.55
C SER A 112 6.31 3.96 1.04
N VAL A 113 6.63 3.84 2.33
CA VAL A 113 7.02 2.57 2.96
C VAL A 113 5.89 1.55 2.79
N VAL A 114 4.66 1.88 3.19
CA VAL A 114 3.55 0.93 3.13
C VAL A 114 3.21 0.53 1.70
N CYS A 115 3.22 1.48 0.74
CA CYS A 115 2.92 1.17 -0.65
C CYS A 115 3.97 0.22 -1.24
N ASN A 116 5.24 0.51 -1.01
CA ASN A 116 6.34 -0.33 -1.49
C ASN A 116 6.31 -1.72 -0.84
N SER A 117 6.10 -1.80 0.47
CA SER A 117 5.95 -3.08 1.21
C SER A 117 4.82 -3.93 0.65
N VAL A 118 3.63 -3.35 0.52
CA VAL A 118 2.43 -4.08 0.12
C VAL A 118 2.51 -4.51 -1.35
N VAL A 119 3.01 -3.66 -2.24
CA VAL A 119 3.18 -4.02 -3.65
C VAL A 119 4.19 -5.16 -3.78
N ASN A 120 5.36 -5.06 -3.14
CA ASN A 120 6.36 -6.14 -3.16
C ASN A 120 5.79 -7.43 -2.59
N TYR A 121 5.10 -7.37 -1.45
CA TYR A 121 4.46 -8.53 -0.84
C TYR A 121 3.44 -9.20 -1.77
N ILE A 122 2.62 -8.44 -2.49
CA ILE A 122 1.68 -8.98 -3.48
C ILE A 122 2.44 -9.69 -4.61
N LEU A 123 3.46 -9.04 -5.18
CA LEU A 123 4.22 -9.57 -6.31
C LEU A 123 4.99 -10.85 -5.91
N GLU A 124 5.63 -10.85 -4.75
CA GLU A 124 6.37 -12.01 -4.21
C GLU A 124 5.44 -13.21 -4.01
N ASN A 125 4.24 -13.01 -3.47
CA ASN A 125 3.26 -14.07 -3.32
C ASN A 125 2.80 -14.62 -4.68
N ILE A 126 2.58 -13.74 -5.67
CA ILE A 126 2.21 -14.17 -7.03
C ILE A 126 3.30 -15.03 -7.66
N ILE A 127 4.56 -14.61 -7.53
CA ILE A 127 5.71 -15.37 -8.02
C ILE A 127 5.81 -16.72 -7.31
N LYS A 128 5.72 -16.73 -5.98
CA LYS A 128 5.76 -17.95 -5.16
C LYS A 128 4.70 -18.97 -5.58
N ASN A 129 3.44 -18.53 -5.69
CA ASN A 129 2.33 -19.41 -6.09
C ASN A 129 2.53 -19.98 -7.51
N SER A 130 3.14 -19.22 -8.40
CA SER A 130 3.45 -19.66 -9.78
C SER A 130 4.54 -20.73 -9.79
N LEU A 131 5.58 -20.56 -8.98
CA LEU A 131 6.65 -21.56 -8.82
C LEU A 131 6.12 -22.86 -8.21
N GLU A 132 5.24 -22.78 -7.20
CA GLU A 132 4.61 -23.94 -6.58
C GLU A 132 3.70 -24.69 -7.56
N SER A 133 2.90 -23.97 -8.36
CA SER A 133 2.05 -24.55 -9.40
C SER A 133 2.86 -25.29 -10.48
N ASN A 134 4.01 -24.72 -10.89
CA ASN A 134 4.88 -25.33 -11.88
C ASN A 134 5.62 -26.57 -11.35
N LYS A 135 6.02 -26.59 -10.07
CA LYS A 135 6.60 -27.79 -9.44
C LYS A 135 5.63 -28.96 -9.46
N LEU A 136 4.34 -28.72 -9.21
CA LEU A 136 3.30 -29.76 -9.28
C LEU A 136 3.14 -30.34 -10.69
N LEU A 137 3.34 -29.55 -11.74
CA LEU A 137 3.25 -30.00 -13.14
C LEU A 137 4.42 -30.88 -13.58
N ILE A 138 5.60 -30.73 -12.97
CA ILE A 138 6.81 -31.48 -13.32
C ILE A 138 6.88 -32.83 -12.58
N CYS A 139 6.10 -33.00 -11.51
CA CYS A 139 6.07 -34.21 -10.69
C CYS A 139 4.96 -35.22 -11.07
N ILE A 140 4.21 -34.98 -12.15
CA ILE A 140 3.19 -35.88 -12.74
C ILE A 140 3.71 -36.38 -14.08
#